data_AF-A0A917ZGC5-F1
#
_entry.id   AF-A0A917ZGC5-F1
#
_cell.length_a   1.000
_cell.length_b   1.000
_cell.length_c   1.000
_cell.angle_alpha   90.00
_cell.angle_beta   90.00
_cell.angle_gamma   90.00
#
_symmetry.space_group_name_H-M   'P 1'
#
loop_
_entity.id
_entity.type
_entity.pdbx_description
1 polymer ?
#
loop_
_entity_poly.entity_id
_entity_poly.type
_entity_poly.pdbx_seq_one_letter_code
_entity_poly.pdbx_strand_id
1 'polypeptide(L)'
;MTHDIALDLGWAPSACTLPTAEQPLRVAEFDALFADALRGVARPEHTRLRLDLAFSPDNAARAAELAARENGCCSFFTFTLTIAGGGLALEVTVPAEQTDVLDVLQARAGTPEAGPPA
;
A
#
# COMPACT_ATOMS: atom_id res chain seq x y z
N MET A 1 23.30 36.72 -0.67
CA MET A 1 22.85 35.53 -1.43
C MET A 1 22.25 34.59 -0.38
N THR A 2 21.13 34.94 0.25
CA THR A 2 19.75 34.92 -0.26
C THR A 2 19.39 33.56 -0.82
N HIS A 3 18.45 32.90 -0.12
CA HIS A 3 17.59 31.76 -0.43
C HIS A 3 17.55 30.85 0.80
N ASP A 4 16.42 30.43 1.35
CA ASP A 4 15.04 30.60 0.94
C ASP A 4 14.15 30.26 2.14
N ILE A 5 12.98 30.85 2.18
CA ILE A 5 11.98 30.78 3.23
C ILE A 5 11.49 29.34 3.35
N ALA A 6 11.70 28.70 4.51
CA ALA A 6 11.05 27.45 4.85
C ALA A 6 9.54 27.75 5.01
N LEU A 7 8.80 27.56 3.92
CA LEU A 7 7.35 27.56 3.92
C LEU A 7 6.88 26.40 4.80
N ASP A 8 6.21 26.75 5.88
CA ASP A 8 5.39 25.88 6.71
C ASP A 8 4.41 25.09 5.83
N LEU A 9 4.76 23.85 5.53
CA LEU A 9 3.85 22.87 4.94
C LEU A 9 3.18 22.11 6.10
N GLY A 10 2.26 22.80 6.78
CA GLY A 10 1.48 22.31 7.92
C GLY A 10 0.48 21.20 7.61
N TRP A 11 0.82 20.23 6.75
CA TRP A 11 -0.03 19.06 6.48
C TRP A 11 0.72 17.71 6.43
N ALA A 12 2.05 17.70 6.45
CA ALA A 12 2.83 16.46 6.40
C ALA A 12 3.64 16.27 7.71
N PRO A 13 3.43 15.17 8.47
CA PRO A 13 4.32 14.85 9.57
C PRO A 13 5.75 14.61 9.05
N SER A 14 6.74 15.10 9.80
CA SER A 14 8.17 15.18 9.47
C SER A 14 8.89 13.85 9.20
N ALA A 15 8.16 12.75 9.04
CA ALA A 15 8.67 11.40 8.86
C ALA A 15 8.90 11.01 7.37
N CYS A 16 8.39 11.78 6.40
CA CYS A 16 8.59 11.51 4.97
C CYS A 16 9.23 12.72 4.28
N THR A 17 10.56 12.74 4.17
CA THR A 17 11.34 13.75 3.45
C THR A 17 11.46 13.49 1.94
N LEU A 18 10.47 12.83 1.31
CA LEU A 18 10.45 12.61 -0.14
C LEU A 18 9.26 13.34 -0.79
N PRO A 19 9.47 14.14 -1.85
CA PRO A 19 8.39 14.80 -2.57
C PRO A 19 7.38 13.79 -3.12
N THR A 20 6.11 14.17 -3.02
CA THR A 20 4.89 13.35 -3.10
C THR A 20 4.69 12.58 -4.42
N ALA A 21 5.49 12.83 -5.46
CA ALA A 21 5.47 12.07 -6.71
C ALA A 21 6.41 10.85 -6.71
N GLU A 22 7.30 10.73 -5.71
CA GLU A 22 8.32 9.68 -5.60
C GLU A 22 8.12 8.82 -4.33
N GLN A 23 6.94 8.20 -4.24
CA GLN A 23 6.70 6.85 -3.70
C GLN A 23 7.03 6.53 -2.22
N PRO A 24 6.03 6.65 -1.32
CA PRO A 24 6.02 5.89 -0.06
C PRO A 24 5.61 4.43 -0.27
N LEU A 25 4.76 4.13 -1.27
CA LEU A 25 4.48 2.78 -1.75
C LEU A 25 5.55 2.35 -2.75
N ARG A 26 6.19 1.21 -2.56
CA ARG A 26 6.90 0.47 -3.62
C ARG A 26 5.90 -0.03 -4.65
N VAL A 27 5.37 0.93 -5.39
CA VAL A 27 4.22 0.78 -6.30
C VAL A 27 4.45 -0.37 -7.25
N ALA A 28 5.63 -0.45 -7.88
CA ALA A 28 5.94 -1.54 -8.80
C ALA A 28 5.97 -2.93 -8.13
N GLU A 29 6.39 -3.01 -6.87
CA GLU A 29 6.45 -4.26 -6.10
C GLU A 29 5.05 -4.68 -5.64
N PHE A 30 4.21 -3.72 -5.22
CA PHE A 30 2.79 -3.97 -4.96
C PHE A 30 2.05 -4.36 -6.23
N ASP A 31 2.23 -3.65 -7.34
CA ASP A 31 1.62 -3.96 -8.63
C ASP A 31 2.04 -5.37 -9.08
N ALA A 32 3.31 -5.76 -8.90
CA ALA A 32 3.78 -7.12 -9.19
C ALA A 32 3.20 -8.18 -8.25
N LEU A 33 3.02 -7.87 -6.97
CA LEU A 33 2.30 -8.75 -6.03
C LEU A 33 0.83 -8.86 -6.42
N PHE A 34 0.22 -7.77 -6.89
CA PHE A 34 -1.18 -7.74 -7.27
C PHE A 34 -1.43 -8.56 -8.53
N ALA A 35 -0.64 -8.37 -9.57
CA ALA A 35 -0.75 -9.11 -10.82
C ALA A 35 -0.62 -10.62 -10.63
N ASP A 36 0.25 -11.06 -9.72
CA ASP A 36 0.59 -12.48 -9.53
C ASP A 36 -0.30 -13.18 -8.49
N ALA A 37 -0.60 -12.51 -7.37
CA ALA A 37 -1.19 -13.14 -6.20
C ALA A 37 -2.59 -12.61 -5.84
N LEU A 38 -3.05 -11.45 -6.33
CA LEU A 38 -4.31 -10.88 -5.87
C LEU A 38 -5.52 -11.67 -6.35
N ARG A 39 -6.41 -11.99 -5.41
CA ARG A 39 -7.67 -12.72 -5.64
C ARG A 39 -8.89 -11.88 -5.35
N GLY A 40 -8.76 -10.88 -4.48
CA GLY A 40 -9.85 -10.01 -4.11
C GLY A 40 -9.34 -8.76 -3.42
N VAL A 41 -10.12 -7.69 -3.56
CA VAL A 41 -9.90 -6.42 -2.89
C VAL A 41 -11.19 -6.06 -2.17
N ALA A 42 -11.08 -5.72 -0.90
CA ALA A 42 -12.18 -5.25 -0.09
C ALA A 42 -11.77 -4.03 0.71
N ARG A 43 -12.69 -3.07 0.83
CA ARG A 43 -12.52 -1.89 1.69
C ARG A 43 -13.47 -1.99 2.87
N PRO A 44 -13.13 -2.74 3.93
CA PRO A 44 -14.03 -2.90 5.07
C PRO A 44 -14.29 -1.57 5.79
N GLU A 45 -13.31 -0.67 5.83
CA GLU A 45 -13.40 0.62 6.51
C GLU A 45 -12.67 1.70 5.70
N HIS A 46 -13.01 2.98 5.92
CA HIS A 46 -12.35 4.07 5.21
C HIS A 46 -10.85 4.16 5.51
N THR A 47 -10.41 3.71 6.67
CA THR A 47 -8.99 3.67 7.08
C THR A 47 -8.33 2.32 6.89
N ARG A 48 -9.01 1.33 6.28
CA ARG A 48 -8.51 -0.05 6.18
C ARG A 48 -8.82 -0.69 4.84
N LEU A 49 -7.78 -1.10 4.12
CA LEU A 49 -7.85 -1.90 2.90
C LEU A 49 -7.51 -3.35 3.21
N ARG A 50 -8.25 -4.28 2.61
CA ARG A 50 -7.99 -5.72 2.67
C ARG A 50 -7.71 -6.25 1.26
N LEU A 51 -6.61 -6.99 1.15
CA LEU A 51 -6.13 -7.63 -0.05
C LEU A 51 -6.11 -9.14 0.20
N ASP A 52 -7.00 -9.86 -0.46
CA ASP A 52 -7.01 -11.32 -0.41
C ASP A 52 -6.05 -11.86 -1.48
N LEU A 53 -5.03 -12.59 -1.05
CA LEU A 53 -3.95 -13.11 -1.89
C LEU A 53 -4.07 -14.62 -2.03
N ALA A 54 -3.54 -15.14 -3.13
CA ALA A 54 -3.36 -16.56 -3.37
C ALA A 54 -2.43 -17.13 -2.30
N PHE A 55 -2.92 -18.10 -1.54
CA PHE A 55 -2.12 -18.70 -0.48
C PHE A 55 -0.96 -19.52 -1.08
N SER A 56 0.25 -19.06 -0.82
CA SER A 56 1.50 -19.79 -0.99
C SER A 56 2.54 -19.25 0.00
N PRO A 57 3.52 -20.08 0.42
CA PRO A 57 4.60 -19.60 1.29
C PRO A 57 5.40 -18.45 0.65
N ASP A 58 5.65 -18.49 -0.66
CA ASP A 58 6.29 -17.40 -1.40
C ASP A 58 5.49 -16.10 -1.37
N ASN A 59 4.17 -16.16 -1.56
CA ASN A 59 3.32 -14.97 -1.52
C ASN A 59 3.22 -14.38 -0.11
N ALA A 60 3.19 -15.25 0.92
CA ALA A 60 3.21 -14.81 2.30
C ALA A 60 4.53 -14.11 2.65
N ALA A 61 5.66 -14.67 2.22
CA ALA A 61 6.98 -14.06 2.39
C ALA A 61 7.08 -12.70 1.67
N ARG A 62 6.71 -12.65 0.38
CA ARG A 62 6.70 -11.42 -0.42
C ARG A 62 5.83 -10.32 0.20
N ALA A 63 4.62 -10.66 0.64
CA ALA A 63 3.72 -9.72 1.30
C ALA A 63 4.29 -9.21 2.63
N ALA A 64 4.90 -10.08 3.44
CA ALA A 64 5.53 -9.71 4.70
C ALA A 64 6.77 -8.81 4.51
N GLU A 65 7.63 -9.13 3.55
CA GLU A 65 8.82 -8.32 3.23
C GLU A 65 8.45 -6.93 2.74
N LEU A 66 7.46 -6.85 1.85
CA LEU A 66 6.94 -5.58 1.34
C LEU A 66 6.36 -4.74 2.48
N ALA A 67 5.47 -5.32 3.30
CA ALA A 67 4.92 -4.67 4.47
C ALA A 67 6.00 -4.15 5.46
N ALA A 68 7.04 -4.95 5.71
CA ALA A 68 8.12 -4.56 6.62
C ALA A 68 8.95 -3.38 6.08
N ARG A 69 9.24 -3.37 4.77
CA ARG A 69 9.98 -2.28 4.11
C ARG A 69 9.16 -0.98 4.11
N GLU A 70 7.88 -1.08 3.82
CA GLU A 70 6.95 0.04 3.78
C GLU A 70 6.77 0.67 5.16
N ASN A 71 6.53 -0.15 6.19
CA ASN A 71 6.43 0.33 7.56
C ASN A 71 7.76 0.96 8.04
N GLY A 72 8.90 0.44 7.58
CA GLY A 72 10.22 1.03 7.84
C GLY A 72 10.44 2.39 7.19
N CYS A 73 9.81 2.65 6.04
CA CYS A 73 9.86 3.93 5.34
C CYS A 73 8.79 4.92 5.84
N CYS A 74 7.63 4.42 6.22
CA CYS A 74 6.41 5.16 6.54
C CYS A 74 5.69 4.50 7.71
N SER A 75 6.07 4.84 8.94
CA SER A 75 5.58 4.17 10.16
C SER A 75 4.12 4.46 10.52
N PHE A 76 3.42 5.27 9.73
CA PHE A 76 1.98 5.47 9.89
C PHE A 76 1.18 4.27 9.34
N PHE A 77 1.76 3.48 8.43
CA PHE A 77 1.11 2.27 7.95
C PHE A 77 1.13 1.18 9.01
N THR A 78 -0.02 0.55 9.23
CA THR A 78 -0.11 -0.69 9.97
C THR A 78 -0.47 -1.81 9.00
N PHE A 79 0.43 -2.76 8.82
CA PHE A 79 0.21 -3.94 8.01
C PHE A 79 -0.11 -5.14 8.89
N THR A 80 -1.20 -5.84 8.58
CA THR A 80 -1.58 -7.09 9.25
C THR A 80 -1.66 -8.20 8.21
N LEU A 81 -0.76 -9.17 8.31
CA LEU A 81 -0.79 -10.37 7.48
C LEU A 81 -1.50 -11.50 8.22
N THR A 82 -2.60 -11.99 7.66
CA THR A 82 -3.39 -13.08 8.22
C THR A 82 -3.27 -14.31 7.34
N ILE A 83 -2.88 -15.44 7.93
CA ILE A 83 -2.87 -16.76 7.31
C ILE A 83 -3.89 -17.62 8.06
N ALA A 84 -5.01 -17.94 7.41
CA ALA A 84 -6.08 -18.70 8.06
C ALA A 84 -6.86 -19.53 7.03
N GLY A 85 -7.18 -20.78 7.39
CA GLY A 85 -8.05 -21.64 6.57
C GLY A 85 -7.56 -21.89 5.14
N GLY A 86 -6.24 -21.83 4.89
CA GLY A 86 -5.68 -21.92 3.55
C GLY A 86 -5.81 -20.64 2.71
N GLY A 87 -6.18 -19.52 3.33
CA GLY A 87 -6.18 -18.19 2.73
C GLY A 87 -5.02 -17.33 3.23
N LEU A 88 -4.61 -16.37 2.40
CA LEU A 88 -3.65 -15.33 2.73
C LEU A 88 -4.35 -13.98 2.57
N ALA A 89 -4.32 -13.14 3.59
CA ALA A 89 -4.86 -11.78 3.52
C ALA A 89 -3.86 -10.77 4.05
N LEU A 90 -3.63 -9.72 3.30
CA LEU A 90 -2.86 -8.55 3.73
C LEU A 90 -3.83 -7.40 3.97
N GLU A 91 -3.80 -6.87 5.19
CA GLU A 91 -4.60 -5.71 5.57
C GLU A 91 -3.70 -4.52 5.82
N VAL A 92 -4.07 -3.39 5.25
CA VAL A 92 -3.34 -2.13 5.32
C VAL A 92 -4.23 -1.11 6.00
N THR A 93 -3.80 -0.63 7.16
CA THR A 93 -4.50 0.39 7.95
C THR A 93 -3.68 1.66 8.02
N VAL A 94 -4.34 2.81 7.91
CA VAL A 94 -3.72 4.13 8.00
C VAL A 94 -4.50 5.04 8.95
N PRO A 95 -3.89 6.11 9.49
CA PRO A 95 -4.62 7.18 10.16
C PRO A 95 -5.65 7.83 9.23
N ALA A 96 -6.69 8.42 9.81
CA ALA A 96 -7.76 9.07 9.04
C ALA A 96 -7.27 10.21 8.12
N GLU A 97 -6.12 10.80 8.44
CA GLU A 97 -5.49 11.88 7.66
C GLU A 97 -4.83 11.38 6.37
N GLN A 98 -4.62 10.06 6.23
CA GLN A 98 -3.85 9.46 5.15
C GLN A 98 -4.70 8.52 4.28
N THR A 99 -6.03 8.62 4.31
CA THR A 99 -6.92 7.66 3.63
C THR A 99 -6.79 7.68 2.11
N ASP A 100 -6.41 8.81 1.52
CA ASP A 100 -6.14 8.96 0.09
C ASP A 100 -5.12 7.92 -0.43
N VAL A 101 -4.14 7.53 0.38
CA VAL A 101 -3.13 6.54 -0.03
C VAL A 101 -3.74 5.15 -0.23
N LEU A 102 -4.75 4.80 0.55
CA LEU A 102 -5.46 3.54 0.41
C LEU A 102 -6.38 3.54 -0.81
N ASP A 103 -6.92 4.71 -1.21
CA ASP A 103 -7.72 4.83 -2.42
C ASP A 103 -6.88 4.64 -3.67
N VAL A 104 -5.66 5.19 -3.70
CA VAL A 104 -4.67 4.92 -4.75
C VAL A 104 -4.30 3.44 -4.78
N LEU A 105 -4.03 2.83 -3.62
CA LEU A 105 -3.67 1.42 -3.53
C LEU A 105 -4.81 0.50 -4.00
N GLN A 106 -6.05 0.83 -3.64
CA GLN A 106 -7.24 0.12 -4.07
C GLN A 106 -7.49 0.25 -5.57
N ALA A 107 -7.33 1.45 -6.15
CA ALA A 107 -7.49 1.66 -7.59
C ALA A 107 -6.50 0.80 -8.39
N ARG A 108 -5.26 0.66 -7.91
CA ARG A 108 -4.24 -0.21 -8.52
C ARG A 108 -4.57 -1.68 -8.39
N ALA A 109 -4.95 -2.12 -7.20
CA ALA A 109 -5.38 -3.51 -6.94
C ALA A 109 -6.66 -3.88 -7.72
N GLY A 110 -7.53 -2.89 -7.99
CA GLY A 110 -8.77 -3.03 -8.75
C GLY A 110 -8.64 -2.77 -10.25
N THR A 111 -7.44 -2.47 -10.76
CA THR A 111 -7.18 -2.43 -12.20
C THR A 111 -6.72 -3.83 -12.63
N PRO A 112 -7.61 -4.74 -13.07
CA PRO A 112 -7.14 -5.78 -13.95
C PRO A 112 -6.56 -5.07 -15.18
N GLU A 113 -5.40 -5.48 -15.66
CA GLU A 113 -5.04 -5.17 -17.04
C GLU A 113 -6.23 -5.61 -17.91
N ALA A 114 -6.98 -4.64 -18.42
CA ALA A 114 -8.06 -4.89 -19.34
C ALA A 114 -7.44 -5.36 -20.65
N GLY A 115 -7.36 -6.68 -20.83
CA GLY A 115 -7.16 -7.28 -22.15
C GLY A 115 -8.22 -6.73 -23.13
N PRO A 116 -7.88 -6.51 -24.42
CA PRO A 116 -8.75 -5.79 -25.35
C PRO A 116 -10.05 -6.57 -25.61
N PRO A 117 -11.19 -5.88 -25.81
CA PRO A 117 -12.45 -6.55 -26.13
C PRO A 117 -12.38 -7.19 -27.53
N ALA A 118 -12.79 -8.46 -27.60
CA ALA A 118 -13.06 -9.18 -28.84
C ALA A 118 -14.46 -8.86 -29.38
#